data_AF-A0AAU1ABM7-F1
#
_entry.id   AF-A0AAU1ABM7-F1
#
_cell.length_a   1.000
_cell.length_b   1.000
_cell.length_c   1.000
_cell.angle_alpha   90.00
_cell.angle_beta   90.00
_cell.angle_gamma   90.00
#
_symmetry.space_group_name_H-M   'P 1'
#
loop_
_entity.id
_entity.type
_entity.pdbx_description
1 polymer ?
#
loop_
_entity_poly.entity_id
_entity_poly.type
_entity_poly.pdbx_seq_one_letter_code
_entity_poly.pdbx_strand_id
1 'polypeptide(L)'
;MRFARPVGLLLGAVAVLLWAVGMAVWQPLTEPIGPWSEQLPGNNAYWARDLRFVAIAAIVLGLLLAGRGQLRWGAPAVVLGGLWIAADVAIDRADPAGTGSTVLLAVYGAAVLGVLAAVLVWRDRGRAPTTDRRVLTGAACVAGVLAVVAAGIESPTDREPELTPAAFVTGVLLVALTVVVALAAAPARTRGRRLLAVGLGAVAIGGVALVRAVPPGPRILPMIGLGAVLLTGVTLLAWDWPGGRPVWWQHALAGLAALVGPVPMLLVAAVAMMMLLPIGAAFTALAGNSPINSADSDVLLSLAGLLAGLGMALLLAWPTVDNRRR
;
A
#
# COMPACT_ATOMS: atom_id res chain seq x y z
N MET A 1 -14.61 9.65 16.37
CA MET A 1 -13.92 8.49 15.75
C MET A 1 -13.02 7.76 16.74
N ARG A 2 -13.57 7.07 17.76
CA ARG A 2 -12.75 6.43 18.81
C ARG A 2 -11.89 5.26 18.28
N PHE A 3 -12.33 4.58 17.22
CA PHE A 3 -11.66 3.38 16.68
C PHE A 3 -10.56 3.63 15.65
N ALA A 4 -10.50 4.80 14.98
CA ALA A 4 -9.52 5.03 13.91
C ALA A 4 -8.07 4.92 14.40
N ARG A 5 -7.81 5.43 15.61
CA ARG A 5 -6.48 5.37 16.24
C ARG A 5 -6.02 3.95 16.57
N PRO A 6 -6.73 3.17 17.42
CA PRO A 6 -6.28 1.82 17.74
C PRO A 6 -6.21 0.93 16.50
N VAL A 7 -7.14 1.06 15.55
CA VAL A 7 -7.11 0.26 14.32
C VAL A 7 -5.95 0.67 13.41
N GLY A 8 -5.67 1.96 13.23
CA GLY A 8 -4.52 2.43 12.45
C GLY A 8 -3.18 1.97 13.02
N LEU A 9 -3.03 2.02 14.35
CA LEU A 9 -1.84 1.52 15.03
C LEU A 9 -1.72 0.00 14.93
N LEU A 10 -2.82 -0.74 15.04
CA LEU A 10 -2.84 -2.20 14.86
C LEU A 10 -2.43 -2.59 13.44
N LEU A 11 -3.04 -1.97 12.41
CA LEU A 11 -2.69 -2.24 11.01
C LEU A 11 -1.25 -1.84 10.69
N GLY A 12 -0.77 -0.72 11.25
CA GLY A 12 0.63 -0.31 11.15
C GLY A 12 1.58 -1.32 11.82
N ALA A 13 1.22 -1.87 12.99
CA ALA A 13 2.01 -2.91 13.66
C ALA A 13 2.04 -4.21 12.84
N VAL A 14 0.90 -4.62 12.26
CA VAL A 14 0.87 -5.77 11.32
C VAL A 14 1.77 -5.50 10.11
N ALA A 15 1.77 -4.28 9.56
CA ALA A 15 2.67 -3.90 8.47
C ALA A 15 4.16 -4.00 8.87
N VAL A 16 4.52 -3.58 10.09
CA VAL A 16 5.88 -3.78 10.64
C VAL A 16 6.25 -5.26 10.70
N LEU A 17 5.33 -6.12 11.15
CA LEU A 17 5.56 -7.57 11.19
C LEU A 17 5.76 -8.14 9.79
N LEU A 18 4.94 -7.75 8.81
CA LEU A 18 5.09 -8.20 7.42
C LEU A 18 6.41 -7.70 6.82
N TRP A 19 6.82 -6.47 7.11
CA TRP A 19 8.13 -5.97 6.71
C TRP A 19 9.27 -6.81 7.31
N ALA A 20 9.23 -7.08 8.61
CA ALA A 20 10.26 -7.87 9.29
C ALA A 20 10.31 -9.32 8.78
N VAL A 21 9.16 -9.95 8.54
CA VAL A 21 9.05 -11.28 7.91
C VAL A 21 9.55 -11.22 6.46
N GLY A 22 9.24 -10.15 5.73
CA GLY A 22 9.75 -9.92 4.38
C GLY A 22 11.28 -9.91 4.34
N MET A 23 11.91 -9.18 5.25
CA MET A 23 13.38 -9.07 5.36
C MET A 23 14.05 -10.41 5.73
N ALA A 24 13.51 -11.11 6.72
CA ALA A 24 14.24 -12.20 7.38
C ALA A 24 13.75 -13.60 6.98
N VAL A 25 12.62 -13.71 6.28
CA VAL A 25 12.06 -15.00 5.85
C VAL A 25 11.80 -15.01 4.35
N TRP A 26 10.98 -14.09 3.84
CA TRP A 26 10.58 -14.16 2.44
C TRP A 26 11.74 -13.86 1.51
N GLN A 27 12.49 -12.79 1.75
CA GLN A 27 13.62 -12.44 0.89
C GLN A 27 14.68 -13.56 0.81
N PRO A 28 15.17 -14.16 1.92
CA PRO A 28 16.10 -15.28 1.82
C PRO A 28 15.55 -16.51 1.08
N LEU A 29 14.24 -16.76 1.17
CA LEU A 29 13.60 -17.91 0.51
C LEU A 29 13.33 -17.67 -0.98
N THR A 30 12.98 -16.44 -1.36
CA THR A 30 12.72 -16.09 -2.76
C THR A 30 13.97 -15.66 -3.51
N GLU A 31 15.05 -15.29 -2.81
CA GLU A 31 16.31 -14.81 -3.39
C GLU A 31 17.55 -15.54 -2.79
N PRO A 32 17.63 -16.88 -2.88
CA PRO A 32 18.52 -17.72 -2.05
C PRO A 32 20.03 -17.75 -2.39
N ILE A 33 20.50 -17.11 -3.46
CA ILE A 33 21.90 -17.19 -3.93
C ILE A 33 22.44 -15.76 -4.16
N GLY A 34 23.45 -15.32 -3.39
CA GLY A 34 24.08 -14.01 -3.59
C GLY A 34 25.00 -13.95 -4.83
N PRO A 35 25.63 -12.80 -5.12
CA PRO A 35 24.95 -11.59 -5.58
C PRO A 35 24.12 -11.88 -6.86
N TRP A 36 22.87 -11.41 -6.81
CA TRP A 36 21.69 -12.02 -7.43
C TRP A 36 21.57 -12.01 -8.96
N SER A 37 22.20 -11.07 -9.67
CA SER A 37 21.95 -10.91 -11.11
C SER A 37 22.78 -11.85 -11.99
N GLU A 38 23.80 -12.52 -11.45
CA GLU A 38 24.77 -13.29 -12.26
C GLU A 38 24.31 -14.73 -12.54
N GLN A 39 23.35 -15.25 -11.77
CA GLN A 39 22.94 -16.65 -11.83
C GLN A 39 21.44 -16.87 -12.08
N LEU A 40 20.61 -15.82 -12.00
CA LEU A 40 19.19 -15.88 -12.36
C LEU A 40 18.98 -15.21 -13.73
N PRO A 41 18.93 -15.99 -14.83
CA PRO A 41 18.53 -15.44 -16.11
C PRO A 41 17.03 -15.07 -16.06
N GLY A 42 16.71 -13.78 -15.97
CA GLY A 42 15.31 -13.32 -16.14
C GLY A 42 14.98 -11.93 -15.57
N ASN A 43 13.84 -11.42 -16.04
CA ASN A 43 13.23 -10.16 -15.63
C ASN A 43 12.94 -10.07 -14.12
N ASN A 44 13.16 -8.90 -13.52
CA ASN A 44 12.59 -8.48 -12.22
C ASN A 44 12.95 -9.31 -10.97
N ALA A 45 14.20 -9.64 -10.67
CA ALA A 45 14.57 -10.50 -9.52
C ALA A 45 14.29 -9.99 -8.08
N TYR A 46 13.56 -8.88 -7.87
CA TYR A 46 13.46 -8.18 -6.57
C TYR A 46 12.03 -8.05 -6.04
N TRP A 47 11.23 -9.12 -6.13
CA TRP A 47 9.82 -9.12 -5.73
C TRP A 47 9.61 -8.97 -4.22
N ALA A 48 10.49 -9.58 -3.42
CA ALA A 48 10.41 -9.49 -1.96
C ALA A 48 10.65 -8.05 -1.50
N ARG A 49 11.59 -7.34 -2.14
CA ARG A 49 11.81 -5.91 -1.92
C ARG A 49 10.55 -5.09 -2.18
N ASP A 50 9.85 -5.32 -3.29
CA ASP A 50 8.62 -4.59 -3.57
C ASP A 50 7.54 -4.84 -2.50
N LEU A 51 7.38 -6.08 -2.03
CA LEU A 51 6.46 -6.39 -0.93
C LEU A 51 6.87 -5.72 0.39
N ARG A 52 8.18 -5.66 0.69
CA ARG A 52 8.71 -4.91 1.85
C ARG A 52 8.38 -3.42 1.75
N PHE A 53 8.58 -2.81 0.59
CA PHE A 53 8.30 -1.38 0.37
C PHE A 53 6.80 -1.07 0.46
N VAL A 54 5.96 -1.98 -0.05
CA VAL A 54 4.51 -1.92 0.14
C VAL A 54 4.13 -1.99 1.62
N ALA A 55 4.77 -2.86 2.40
CA ALA A 55 4.56 -2.94 3.84
C ALA A 55 5.00 -1.64 4.55
N ILE A 56 6.11 -1.03 4.15
CA ILE A 56 6.53 0.29 4.66
C ILE A 56 5.47 1.37 4.35
N ALA A 57 4.94 1.40 3.13
CA ALA A 57 3.84 2.31 2.80
C ALA A 57 2.61 2.05 3.70
N ALA A 58 2.28 0.79 3.98
CA ALA A 58 1.20 0.42 4.90
C ALA A 58 1.43 0.92 6.35
N ILE A 59 2.68 0.98 6.84
CA ILE A 59 3.01 1.61 8.13
C ILE A 59 2.60 3.10 8.12
N VAL A 60 2.98 3.83 7.06
CA VAL A 60 2.65 5.25 6.90
C VAL A 60 1.13 5.46 6.83
N LEU A 61 0.42 4.63 6.07
CA LEU A 61 -1.05 4.68 5.95
C LEU A 61 -1.76 4.37 7.27
N GLY A 62 -1.23 3.42 8.05
CA GLY A 62 -1.70 3.11 9.40
C GLY A 62 -1.57 4.31 10.36
N LEU A 63 -0.45 5.04 10.30
CA LEU A 63 -0.25 6.27 11.06
C LEU A 63 -1.14 7.42 10.59
N LEU A 64 -1.34 7.58 9.29
CA LEU A 64 -2.30 8.54 8.74
C LEU A 64 -3.73 8.25 9.22
N LEU A 65 -4.14 6.98 9.23
CA LEU A 65 -5.41 6.55 9.82
C LEU A 65 -5.48 6.87 11.32
N ALA A 66 -4.40 6.60 12.05
CA ALA A 66 -4.34 6.84 13.49
C ALA A 66 -4.44 8.34 13.85
N GLY A 67 -3.84 9.18 12.99
CA GLY A 67 -3.91 10.63 13.00
C GLY A 67 -5.14 11.24 12.35
N ARG A 68 -6.05 10.41 11.80
CA ARG A 68 -7.27 10.86 11.08
C ARG A 68 -6.97 11.83 9.93
N GLY A 69 -5.87 11.59 9.22
CA GLY A 69 -5.42 12.39 8.07
C GLY A 69 -4.80 13.75 8.43
N GLN A 70 -4.62 14.06 9.72
CA GLN A 70 -4.12 15.36 10.12
C GLN A 70 -2.62 15.53 9.81
N LEU A 71 -2.22 16.69 9.30
CA LEU A 71 -0.83 17.00 8.90
C LEU A 71 0.21 16.75 10.01
N ARG A 72 -0.15 17.03 11.28
CA ARG A 72 0.72 16.79 12.44
C ARG A 72 1.08 15.32 12.68
N TRP A 73 0.27 14.40 12.16
CA TRP A 73 0.59 12.98 12.10
C TRP A 73 1.20 12.61 10.75
N GLY A 74 0.73 13.25 9.67
CA GLY A 74 1.17 12.95 8.31
C GLY A 74 2.66 13.25 8.06
N ALA A 75 3.15 14.43 8.43
CA ALA A 75 4.56 14.76 8.20
C ALA A 75 5.51 13.80 8.97
N PRO A 76 5.32 13.54 10.28
CA PRO A 76 6.12 12.53 10.99
C PRO A 76 5.99 11.12 10.43
N ALA A 77 4.80 10.73 9.95
CA ALA A 77 4.59 9.41 9.34
C ALA A 77 5.37 9.25 8.03
N VAL A 78 5.37 10.28 7.17
CA VAL A 78 6.13 10.28 5.91
C VAL A 78 7.63 10.26 6.20
N VAL A 79 8.11 11.08 7.15
CA VAL A 79 9.51 11.07 7.58
C VAL A 79 9.90 9.68 8.11
N LEU A 80 9.05 9.07 8.94
CA LEU A 80 9.29 7.72 9.44
C LEU A 80 9.36 6.72 8.28
N GLY A 81 8.46 6.80 7.29
CA GLY A 81 8.50 5.94 6.11
C GLY A 81 9.80 6.07 5.32
N GLY A 82 10.29 7.30 5.11
CA GLY A 82 11.57 7.55 4.45
C GLY A 82 12.76 6.99 5.23
N LEU A 83 12.77 7.19 6.56
CA LEU A 83 13.77 6.57 7.45
C LEU A 83 13.70 5.04 7.42
N TRP A 84 12.50 4.47 7.30
CA TRP A 84 12.29 3.02 7.21
C TRP A 84 12.83 2.45 5.90
N ILE A 85 12.63 3.14 4.77
CA ILE A 85 13.24 2.77 3.48
C ILE A 85 14.76 2.81 3.59
N ALA A 86 15.32 3.85 4.20
CA ALA A 86 16.78 3.93 4.40
C ALA A 86 17.30 2.80 5.29
N ALA A 87 16.58 2.47 6.37
CA ALA A 87 16.92 1.34 7.24
C ALA A 87 16.81 0.00 6.52
N ASP A 88 15.75 -0.21 5.73
CA ASP A 88 15.54 -1.39 4.91
C ASP A 88 16.72 -1.63 3.96
N VAL A 89 17.12 -0.62 3.19
CA VAL A 89 18.29 -0.69 2.27
C VAL A 89 19.59 -0.94 3.03
N ALA A 90 19.78 -0.31 4.19
CA ALA A 90 20.99 -0.49 4.99
C ALA A 90 21.10 -1.90 5.59
N ILE A 91 19.98 -2.47 6.04
CA ILE A 91 19.92 -3.85 6.56
C ILE A 91 20.17 -4.84 5.42
N ASP A 92 19.53 -4.62 4.28
CA ASP A 92 19.66 -5.46 3.08
C ASP A 92 21.14 -5.56 2.64
N ARG A 93 21.86 -4.44 2.72
CA ARG A 93 23.30 -4.38 2.44
C ARG A 93 24.16 -5.08 3.51
N ALA A 94 23.77 -5.00 4.78
CA ALA A 94 24.60 -5.43 5.91
C ALA A 94 24.46 -6.93 6.24
N ASP A 95 23.27 -7.50 6.04
CA ASP A 95 22.97 -8.93 6.26
C ASP A 95 22.12 -9.50 5.11
N PRO A 96 22.74 -9.73 3.93
CA PRO A 96 22.04 -10.24 2.74
C PRO A 96 21.34 -11.59 2.96
N ALA A 97 21.82 -12.38 3.92
CA ALA A 97 21.29 -13.71 4.22
C ALA A 97 20.09 -13.69 5.18
N GLY A 98 19.84 -12.57 5.87
CA GLY A 98 18.66 -12.35 6.73
C GLY A 98 18.50 -13.32 7.92
N THR A 99 19.55 -14.06 8.30
CA THR A 99 19.42 -15.29 9.11
C THR A 99 19.22 -15.06 10.63
N GLY A 100 19.46 -13.85 11.16
CA GLY A 100 19.59 -13.67 12.61
C GLY A 100 18.44 -13.01 13.38
N SER A 101 17.60 -12.17 12.77
CA SER A 101 16.97 -11.07 13.55
C SER A 101 15.52 -10.71 13.26
N THR A 102 14.66 -11.60 12.75
CA THR A 102 13.22 -11.30 12.54
C THR A 102 12.54 -10.75 13.79
N VAL A 103 12.77 -11.38 14.95
CA VAL A 103 12.18 -10.96 16.23
C VAL A 103 12.71 -9.60 16.65
N LEU A 104 14.02 -9.36 16.51
CA LEU A 104 14.62 -8.08 16.85
C LEU A 104 14.11 -6.96 15.92
N LEU A 105 14.04 -7.20 14.61
CA LEU A 105 13.49 -6.24 13.64
C LEU A 105 12.02 -5.92 13.93
N ALA A 106 11.21 -6.94 14.24
CA ALA A 106 9.82 -6.75 14.63
C ALA A 106 9.69 -5.96 15.94
N VAL A 107 10.49 -6.29 16.96
CA VAL A 107 10.47 -5.62 18.27
C VAL A 107 10.94 -4.17 18.14
N TYR A 108 12.07 -3.92 17.49
CA TYR A 108 12.59 -2.56 17.28
C TYR A 108 11.65 -1.73 16.40
N GLY A 109 11.13 -2.31 15.32
CA GLY A 109 10.13 -1.65 14.48
C GLY A 109 8.87 -1.29 15.26
N ALA A 110 8.31 -2.25 16.01
CA ALA A 110 7.12 -2.00 16.83
C ALA A 110 7.39 -0.96 17.93
N ALA A 111 8.59 -0.97 18.53
CA ALA A 111 9.00 0.01 19.52
C ALA A 111 9.12 1.41 18.90
N VAL A 112 9.76 1.57 17.74
CA VAL A 112 9.85 2.85 17.02
C VAL A 112 8.47 3.40 16.68
N LEU A 113 7.59 2.54 16.13
CA LEU A 113 6.21 2.89 15.83
C LEU A 113 5.44 3.32 17.10
N GLY A 114 5.59 2.55 18.19
CA GLY A 114 4.94 2.81 19.47
C GLY A 114 5.41 4.10 20.13
N VAL A 115 6.71 4.37 20.14
CA VAL A 115 7.30 5.61 20.66
C VAL A 115 6.81 6.81 19.86
N LEU A 116 6.86 6.75 18.53
CA LEU A 116 6.34 7.83 17.70
C LEU A 116 4.86 8.07 17.97
N ALA A 117 4.04 7.02 17.98
CA ALA A 117 2.62 7.12 18.26
C ALA A 117 2.35 7.73 19.65
N ALA A 118 3.10 7.32 20.68
CA ALA A 118 2.98 7.85 22.03
C ALA A 118 3.30 9.35 22.08
N VAL A 119 4.37 9.79 21.42
CA VAL A 119 4.75 11.21 21.31
C VAL A 119 3.66 12.01 20.60
N LEU A 120 3.13 11.52 19.49
CA LEU A 120 2.06 12.19 18.73
C LEU A 120 0.76 12.28 19.53
N VAL A 121 0.39 11.20 20.24
CA VAL A 121 -0.79 11.19 21.13
C VAL A 121 -0.61 12.19 22.28
N TRP A 122 0.58 12.24 22.88
CA TRP A 122 0.88 13.18 23.94
C TRP A 122 0.77 14.64 23.46
N ARG A 123 1.35 14.95 22.29
CA ARG A 123 1.23 16.27 21.66
C ARG A 123 -0.20 16.66 21.33
N ASP A 124 -1.10 15.69 21.15
CA ASP A 124 -2.50 15.93 20.83
C ASP A 124 -3.42 16.07 22.05
N ARG A 125 -2.90 15.93 23.27
CA ARG A 125 -3.70 16.11 24.50
C ARG A 125 -4.30 17.51 24.55
N GLY A 126 -5.57 17.59 24.94
CA GLY A 126 -6.33 18.84 25.07
C GLY A 126 -6.86 19.44 23.76
N ARG A 127 -6.62 18.81 22.60
CA ARG A 127 -7.08 19.34 21.31
C ARG A 127 -8.37 18.67 20.83
N ALA A 128 -9.23 19.46 20.20
CA ALA A 128 -10.44 18.97 19.59
C ALA A 128 -10.12 17.97 18.45
N PRO A 129 -10.82 16.83 18.38
CA PRO A 129 -10.60 15.84 17.34
C PRO A 129 -11.13 16.34 15.99
N THR A 130 -10.24 16.76 15.09
CA THR A 130 -10.58 17.04 13.69
C THR A 130 -10.35 15.81 12.81
N THR A 131 -10.88 15.78 11.60
CA THR A 131 -10.59 14.71 10.63
C THR A 131 -10.46 15.31 9.25
N ASP A 132 -9.34 15.03 8.60
CA ASP A 132 -9.11 15.42 7.22
C ASP A 132 -9.60 14.29 6.30
N ARG A 133 -10.84 14.43 5.84
CA ARG A 133 -11.50 13.44 4.97
C ARG A 133 -10.82 13.31 3.61
N ARG A 134 -10.21 14.39 3.11
CA ARG A 134 -9.52 14.39 1.81
C ARG A 134 -8.24 13.57 1.90
N VAL A 135 -7.43 13.81 2.93
CA VAL A 135 -6.21 13.02 3.17
C VAL A 135 -6.54 11.56 3.40
N LEU A 136 -7.57 11.24 4.19
CA LEU A 136 -7.99 9.85 4.38
C LEU A 136 -8.51 9.20 3.09
N THR A 137 -9.35 9.89 2.30
CA THR A 137 -9.78 9.35 1.00
C THR A 137 -8.58 9.09 0.09
N GLY A 138 -7.62 10.01 0.04
CA GLY A 138 -6.38 9.82 -0.73
C GLY A 138 -5.54 8.65 -0.24
N ALA A 139 -5.38 8.48 1.08
CA ALA A 139 -4.70 7.35 1.68
C ALA A 139 -5.40 6.01 1.35
N ALA A 140 -6.74 6.00 1.28
CA ALA A 140 -7.50 4.82 0.84
C ALA A 140 -7.28 4.52 -0.65
N CYS A 141 -7.18 5.53 -1.53
CA CYS A 141 -6.82 5.33 -2.94
C CYS A 141 -5.42 4.73 -3.08
N VAL A 142 -4.44 5.24 -2.33
CA VAL A 142 -3.07 4.70 -2.29
C VAL A 142 -3.07 3.25 -1.82
N ALA A 143 -3.75 2.94 -0.70
CA ALA A 143 -3.88 1.57 -0.21
C ALA A 143 -4.52 0.64 -1.26
N GLY A 144 -5.56 1.12 -1.95
CA GLY A 144 -6.29 0.33 -2.94
C GLY A 144 -5.45 0.00 -4.16
N VAL A 145 -4.68 0.96 -4.68
CA VAL A 145 -3.77 0.71 -5.80
C VAL A 145 -2.61 -0.19 -5.37
N LEU A 146 -2.02 0.05 -4.18
CA LEU A 146 -0.97 -0.83 -3.66
C LEU A 146 -1.48 -2.26 -3.41
N ALA A 147 -2.75 -2.46 -3.05
CA ALA A 147 -3.34 -3.80 -2.94
C ALA A 147 -3.34 -4.54 -4.29
N VAL A 148 -3.65 -3.85 -5.39
CA VAL A 148 -3.59 -4.40 -6.75
C VAL A 148 -2.16 -4.73 -7.13
N VAL A 149 -1.21 -3.82 -6.85
CA VAL A 149 0.22 -4.05 -7.10
C VAL A 149 0.71 -5.26 -6.30
N ALA A 150 0.45 -5.30 -5.00
CA ALA A 150 0.85 -6.42 -4.15
C ALA A 150 0.30 -7.77 -4.64
N ALA A 151 -0.97 -7.81 -5.06
CA ALA A 151 -1.56 -9.02 -5.61
C ALA A 151 -0.94 -9.42 -6.96
N GLY A 152 -0.50 -8.44 -7.75
CA GLY A 152 0.13 -8.63 -9.05
C GLY A 152 1.62 -8.95 -9.02
N ILE A 153 2.33 -8.67 -7.92
CA ILE A 153 3.76 -9.01 -7.79
C ILE A 153 3.94 -10.52 -7.93
N GLU A 154 4.78 -10.91 -8.87
CA GLU A 154 5.01 -12.32 -9.24
C GLU A 154 6.43 -12.52 -9.72
N SER A 155 6.91 -13.76 -9.57
CA SER A 155 8.15 -14.20 -10.17
C SER A 155 7.89 -14.67 -11.59
N PRO A 156 8.71 -14.32 -12.59
CA PRO A 156 8.60 -14.86 -13.94
C PRO A 156 8.77 -16.38 -14.00
N THR A 157 9.39 -16.98 -12.98
CA THR A 157 9.63 -18.43 -12.94
C THR A 157 8.58 -19.18 -12.13
N ASP A 158 7.79 -18.49 -11.30
CA ASP A 158 6.84 -19.07 -10.33
C ASP A 158 7.45 -20.21 -9.48
N ARG A 159 8.77 -20.17 -9.25
CA ARG A 159 9.51 -21.22 -8.51
C ARG A 159 9.58 -20.98 -7.01
N GLU A 160 9.17 -19.81 -6.56
CA GLU A 160 9.27 -19.33 -5.18
C GLU A 160 7.90 -19.51 -4.47
N PRO A 161 7.65 -20.65 -3.81
CA PRO A 161 6.33 -20.96 -3.23
C PRO A 161 5.92 -19.97 -2.14
N GLU A 162 6.85 -19.26 -1.52
CA GLU A 162 6.63 -18.26 -0.48
C GLU A 162 6.13 -16.92 -1.02
N LEU A 163 6.36 -16.62 -2.30
CA LEU A 163 5.98 -15.33 -2.88
C LEU A 163 4.46 -15.16 -2.94
N THR A 164 3.74 -16.23 -3.29
CA THR A 164 2.27 -16.21 -3.37
C THR A 164 1.59 -15.92 -2.02
N PRO A 165 1.90 -16.62 -0.91
CA PRO A 165 1.33 -16.29 0.39
C PRO A 165 1.78 -14.91 0.87
N ALA A 166 3.01 -14.47 0.59
CA ALA A 166 3.49 -13.13 0.93
C ALA A 166 2.69 -12.03 0.24
N ALA A 167 2.51 -12.14 -1.08
CA ALA A 167 1.70 -11.24 -1.91
C ALA A 167 0.23 -11.22 -1.45
N PHE A 168 -0.34 -12.39 -1.14
CA PHE A 168 -1.70 -12.51 -0.65
C PHE A 168 -1.90 -11.78 0.70
N VAL A 169 -1.07 -12.08 1.71
CA VAL A 169 -1.19 -11.49 3.05
C VAL A 169 -0.99 -9.97 2.99
N THR A 170 -0.01 -9.51 2.20
CA THR A 170 0.24 -8.09 1.96
C THR A 170 -0.95 -7.41 1.27
N GLY A 171 -1.51 -8.04 0.24
CA GLY A 171 -2.71 -7.58 -0.45
C GLY A 171 -3.92 -7.47 0.49
N VAL A 172 -4.15 -8.47 1.34
CA VAL A 172 -5.24 -8.48 2.33
C VAL A 172 -5.08 -7.36 3.37
N LEU A 173 -3.86 -7.11 3.86
CA LEU A 173 -3.59 -5.97 4.74
C LEU A 173 -3.95 -4.64 4.08
N LEU A 174 -3.60 -4.45 2.80
CA LEU A 174 -3.89 -3.23 2.06
C LEU A 174 -5.37 -3.09 1.73
N VAL A 175 -6.09 -4.19 1.47
CA VAL A 175 -7.56 -4.19 1.38
C VAL A 175 -8.16 -3.72 2.70
N ALA A 176 -7.69 -4.25 3.84
CA ALA A 176 -8.17 -3.84 5.15
C ALA A 176 -7.90 -2.34 5.40
N LEU A 177 -6.70 -1.85 5.08
CA LEU A 177 -6.37 -0.41 5.14
C LEU A 177 -7.29 0.40 4.24
N THR A 178 -7.47 0.00 2.97
CA THR A 178 -8.35 0.69 2.01
C THR A 178 -9.75 0.88 2.56
N VAL A 179 -10.37 -0.20 3.03
CA VAL A 179 -11.75 -0.22 3.53
C VAL A 179 -11.87 0.60 4.82
N VAL A 180 -10.97 0.39 5.79
CA VAL A 180 -11.04 1.07 7.08
C VAL A 180 -10.75 2.57 6.94
N VAL A 181 -9.78 2.94 6.12
CA VAL A 181 -9.42 4.34 5.85
C VAL A 181 -10.57 5.05 5.12
N ALA A 182 -11.16 4.42 4.10
CA ALA A 182 -12.33 4.98 3.40
C ALA A 182 -13.52 5.16 4.34
N LEU A 183 -13.80 4.18 5.21
CA LEU A 183 -14.86 4.27 6.21
C LEU A 183 -14.55 5.32 7.30
N ALA A 184 -13.27 5.58 7.58
CA ALA A 184 -12.85 6.67 8.47
C ALA A 184 -13.00 8.05 7.80
N ALA A 185 -12.90 8.14 6.48
CA ALA A 185 -13.15 9.35 5.69
C ALA A 185 -14.65 9.66 5.52
N ALA A 186 -15.55 8.71 5.79
CA ALA A 186 -16.98 8.88 5.67
C ALA A 186 -17.52 10.04 6.54
N PRO A 187 -18.48 10.86 6.04
CA PRO A 187 -19.10 11.95 6.81
C PRO A 187 -19.94 11.42 7.98
N ALA A 188 -20.58 10.26 7.80
CA ALA A 188 -21.41 9.61 8.80
C ALA A 188 -21.26 8.09 8.72
N ARG A 189 -21.26 7.42 9.89
CA ARG A 189 -21.16 5.96 9.99
C ARG A 189 -22.54 5.33 10.14
N THR A 190 -23.24 5.18 9.03
CA THR A 190 -24.52 4.47 9.01
C THR A 190 -24.33 2.95 9.08
N ARG A 191 -25.38 2.20 9.41
CA ARG A 191 -25.36 0.73 9.34
C ARG A 191 -25.11 0.26 7.90
N GLY A 192 -25.70 0.94 6.92
CA GLY A 192 -25.50 0.65 5.49
C GLY A 192 -24.03 0.74 5.06
N ARG A 193 -23.30 1.80 5.44
CA ARG A 193 -21.87 1.92 5.13
C ARG A 193 -21.00 0.85 5.79
N ARG A 194 -21.37 0.43 7.01
CA ARG A 194 -20.67 -0.68 7.69
C ARG A 194 -20.87 -2.01 6.97
N LEU A 195 -22.10 -2.32 6.57
CA LEU A 195 -22.39 -3.53 5.79
C LEU A 195 -21.69 -3.49 4.42
N LEU A 196 -21.72 -2.33 3.75
CA LEU A 196 -21.01 -2.12 2.50
C LEU A 196 -19.49 -2.32 2.66
N ALA A 197 -18.90 -1.81 3.75
CA ALA A 197 -17.48 -1.98 4.03
C ALA A 197 -17.11 -3.46 4.23
N VAL A 198 -17.94 -4.22 4.96
CA VAL A 198 -17.75 -5.67 5.13
C VAL A 198 -17.87 -6.41 3.81
N GLY A 199 -18.91 -6.12 3.01
CA GLY A 199 -19.11 -6.73 1.69
C GLY A 199 -17.96 -6.40 0.74
N LEU A 200 -17.55 -5.14 0.67
CA LEU A 200 -16.40 -4.69 -0.12
C LEU A 200 -15.12 -5.40 0.30
N GLY A 201 -14.86 -5.50 1.60
CA GLY A 201 -13.70 -6.22 2.14
C GLY A 201 -13.69 -7.69 1.72
N ALA A 202 -14.82 -8.38 1.87
CA ALA A 202 -14.95 -9.79 1.48
C ALA A 202 -14.74 -9.99 -0.04
N VAL A 203 -15.38 -9.16 -0.88
CA VAL A 203 -15.23 -9.23 -2.34
C VAL A 203 -13.79 -8.92 -2.75
N ALA A 204 -13.16 -7.91 -2.16
CA ALA A 204 -11.79 -7.54 -2.50
C ALA A 204 -10.76 -8.58 -2.03
N ILE A 205 -10.94 -9.21 -0.86
CA ILE A 205 -10.10 -10.35 -0.44
C ILE A 205 -10.27 -11.52 -1.42
N GLY A 206 -11.50 -11.82 -1.83
CA GLY A 206 -11.77 -12.81 -2.88
C GLY A 206 -11.12 -12.42 -4.21
N GLY A 207 -11.09 -11.13 -4.56
CA GLY A 207 -10.39 -10.61 -5.73
C GLY A 207 -8.88 -10.78 -5.65
N VAL A 208 -8.26 -10.52 -4.49
CA VAL A 208 -6.82 -10.82 -4.26
C VAL A 208 -6.57 -12.32 -4.43
N ALA A 209 -7.40 -13.18 -3.83
CA ALA A 209 -7.28 -14.63 -4.00
C ALA A 209 -7.42 -15.06 -5.47
N LEU A 210 -8.38 -14.49 -6.20
CA LEU A 210 -8.58 -14.75 -7.63
C LEU A 210 -7.37 -14.32 -8.46
N VAL A 211 -6.84 -13.12 -8.23
CA VAL A 211 -5.61 -12.64 -8.88
C VAL A 211 -4.48 -13.65 -8.66
N ARG A 212 -4.30 -14.15 -7.43
CA ARG A 212 -3.26 -15.15 -7.11
C ARG A 212 -3.53 -16.55 -7.64
N ALA A 213 -4.79 -16.92 -7.85
CA ALA A 213 -5.17 -18.22 -8.42
C ALA A 213 -5.04 -18.27 -9.95
N VAL A 214 -5.03 -17.11 -10.61
CA VAL A 214 -4.89 -17.00 -12.07
C VAL A 214 -3.41 -16.97 -12.46
N PRO A 215 -2.98 -17.72 -13.49
CA PRO A 215 -1.61 -17.68 -14.00
C PRO A 215 -1.20 -16.25 -14.42
N PRO A 216 0.11 -15.93 -14.39
CA PRO A 216 0.66 -14.62 -14.73
C PRO A 216 0.05 -13.92 -15.96
N GLY A 217 0.05 -14.59 -17.12
CA GLY A 217 -0.38 -14.00 -18.40
C GLY A 217 -1.80 -13.39 -18.38
N PRO A 218 -2.85 -14.14 -18.02
CA PRO A 218 -4.22 -13.62 -17.97
C PRO A 218 -4.56 -12.79 -16.72
N ARG A 219 -3.62 -12.55 -15.79
CA ARG A 219 -3.88 -11.90 -14.49
C ARG A 219 -4.26 -10.42 -14.58
N ILE A 220 -4.01 -9.77 -15.71
CA ILE A 220 -4.30 -8.34 -15.87
C ILE A 220 -5.79 -7.99 -15.69
N LEU A 221 -6.70 -8.84 -16.18
CA LEU A 221 -8.14 -8.62 -16.07
C LEU A 221 -8.63 -8.68 -14.62
N PRO A 222 -8.33 -9.73 -13.82
CA PRO A 222 -8.71 -9.74 -12.41
C PRO A 222 -8.02 -8.63 -11.60
N MET A 223 -6.81 -8.19 -11.97
CA MET A 223 -6.17 -7.01 -11.34
C MET A 223 -6.94 -5.71 -11.61
N ILE A 224 -7.33 -5.47 -12.87
CA ILE A 224 -8.17 -4.32 -13.24
C ILE A 224 -9.50 -4.37 -12.50
N GLY A 225 -10.14 -5.54 -12.45
CA GLY A 225 -11.38 -5.76 -11.72
C GLY A 225 -11.24 -5.45 -10.22
N LEU A 226 -10.18 -5.94 -9.57
CA LEU A 226 -9.87 -5.66 -8.16
C LEU A 226 -9.68 -4.16 -7.92
N GLY A 227 -8.90 -3.48 -8.77
CA GLY A 227 -8.69 -2.04 -8.69
C GLY A 227 -9.98 -1.24 -8.83
N ALA A 228 -10.81 -1.59 -9.83
CA ALA A 228 -12.11 -0.98 -10.05
C ALA A 228 -13.03 -1.16 -8.83
N VAL A 229 -13.11 -2.36 -8.27
CA VAL A 229 -13.91 -2.67 -7.07
C VAL A 229 -13.44 -1.84 -5.88
N LEU A 230 -12.14 -1.84 -5.59
CA LEU A 230 -11.57 -1.14 -4.44
C LEU A 230 -11.79 0.38 -4.55
N LEU A 231 -11.42 1.00 -5.66
CA LEU A 231 -11.47 2.45 -5.81
C LEU A 231 -12.92 2.97 -5.95
N THR A 232 -13.81 2.22 -6.62
CA THR A 232 -15.24 2.54 -6.61
C THR A 232 -15.79 2.42 -5.18
N GLY A 233 -15.41 1.35 -4.47
CA GLY A 233 -15.75 1.13 -3.07
C GLY A 233 -15.29 2.27 -2.15
N VAL A 234 -14.09 2.81 -2.38
CA VAL A 234 -13.59 4.00 -1.67
C VAL A 234 -14.56 5.18 -1.85
N THR A 235 -15.02 5.46 -3.07
CA THR A 235 -15.95 6.57 -3.29
C THR A 235 -17.30 6.33 -2.61
N LEU A 236 -17.85 5.11 -2.70
CA LEU A 236 -19.11 4.76 -2.05
C LEU A 236 -19.02 4.90 -0.52
N LEU A 237 -17.88 4.55 0.06
CA LEU A 237 -17.65 4.63 1.50
C LEU A 237 -17.29 6.03 2.00
N ALA A 238 -16.53 6.81 1.24
CA ALA A 238 -15.93 8.07 1.71
C ALA A 238 -16.72 9.33 1.31
N TRP A 239 -17.40 9.32 0.16
CA TRP A 239 -18.12 10.49 -0.35
C TRP A 239 -19.44 10.73 0.39
N ASP A 240 -20.03 11.91 0.17
CA ASP A 240 -21.29 12.31 0.79
C ASP A 240 -22.49 11.58 0.18
N TRP A 241 -23.46 11.23 1.03
CA TRP A 241 -24.75 10.65 0.61
C TRP A 241 -25.86 11.64 0.95
N PRO A 242 -26.07 12.69 0.14
CA PRO A 242 -27.15 13.66 0.38
C PRO A 242 -28.50 12.93 0.46
N GLY A 243 -29.29 13.21 1.50
CA GLY A 243 -30.54 12.50 1.74
C GLY A 243 -30.39 11.03 2.17
N GLY A 244 -29.19 10.60 2.57
CA GLY A 244 -28.91 9.25 3.04
C GLY A 244 -28.75 8.20 1.94
N ARG A 245 -28.74 8.61 0.66
CA ARG A 245 -28.58 7.73 -0.50
C ARG A 245 -27.37 8.13 -1.36
N PRO A 246 -26.67 7.17 -1.99
CA PRO A 246 -25.58 7.47 -2.92
C PRO A 246 -26.11 8.14 -4.18
N VAL A 247 -25.36 9.12 -4.70
CA VAL A 247 -25.66 9.77 -5.98
C VAL A 247 -25.05 8.93 -7.10
N TRP A 248 -25.83 7.98 -7.61
CA TRP A 248 -25.31 6.89 -8.45
C TRP A 248 -24.51 7.33 -9.68
N TRP A 249 -24.88 8.43 -10.35
CA TRP A 249 -24.13 8.91 -11.51
C TRP A 249 -22.70 9.36 -11.16
N GLN A 250 -22.49 9.97 -9.99
CA GLN A 250 -21.16 10.37 -9.52
C GLN A 250 -20.30 9.14 -9.24
N HIS A 251 -20.89 8.12 -8.62
CA HIS A 251 -20.21 6.86 -8.37
C HIS A 251 -19.96 6.04 -9.65
N ALA A 252 -20.83 6.16 -10.66
CA ALA A 252 -20.61 5.54 -11.96
C ALA A 252 -19.43 6.19 -12.69
N LEU A 253 -19.32 7.54 -12.67
CA LEU A 253 -18.15 8.25 -13.22
C LEU A 253 -16.88 7.92 -12.45
N ALA A 254 -16.94 7.86 -11.12
CA ALA A 254 -15.83 7.41 -10.30
C ALA A 254 -15.44 5.95 -10.61
N GLY A 255 -16.42 5.09 -10.89
CA GLY A 255 -16.20 3.71 -11.31
C GLY A 255 -15.50 3.63 -12.66
N LEU A 256 -15.87 4.47 -13.63
CA LEU A 256 -15.17 4.57 -14.91
C LEU A 256 -13.72 5.04 -14.71
N ALA A 257 -13.51 6.07 -13.88
CA ALA A 257 -12.18 6.54 -13.53
C ALA A 257 -11.35 5.47 -12.79
N ALA A 258 -11.98 4.69 -11.91
CA ALA A 258 -11.36 3.57 -11.20
C ALA A 258 -10.99 2.39 -12.11
N LEU A 259 -11.80 2.15 -13.15
CA LEU A 259 -11.55 1.10 -14.13
C LEU A 259 -10.39 1.45 -15.06
N VAL A 260 -10.36 2.70 -15.53
CA VAL A 260 -9.39 3.14 -16.55
C VAL A 260 -8.15 3.76 -15.93
N GLY A 261 -8.26 4.54 -14.86
CA GLY A 261 -7.19 5.41 -14.35
C GLY A 261 -5.94 4.71 -13.78
N PRO A 262 -6.04 3.64 -12.98
CA PRO A 262 -4.87 3.05 -12.33
C PRO A 262 -3.81 2.52 -13.31
N VAL A 263 -4.24 1.90 -14.41
CA VAL A 263 -3.32 1.26 -15.38
C VAL A 263 -2.45 2.27 -16.12
N PRO A 264 -2.99 3.31 -16.79
CA PRO A 264 -2.20 4.38 -17.39
C PRO A 264 -1.31 5.10 -16.37
N MET A 265 -1.78 5.36 -15.16
CA MET A 265 -0.96 6.02 -14.14
C MET A 265 0.22 5.15 -13.71
N LEU A 266 0.01 3.84 -13.53
CA LEU A 266 1.07 2.90 -13.22
C LEU A 266 2.05 2.78 -14.38
N LEU A 267 1.57 2.73 -15.62
CA LEU A 267 2.40 2.71 -16.82
C LEU A 267 3.26 3.98 -16.92
N VAL A 268 2.67 5.16 -16.75
CA VAL A 268 3.39 6.45 -16.78
C VAL A 268 4.45 6.49 -15.68
N ALA A 269 4.11 6.08 -14.46
CA ALA A 269 5.05 6.05 -13.35
C ALA A 269 6.20 5.06 -13.59
N ALA A 270 5.90 3.86 -14.07
CA ALA A 270 6.89 2.83 -14.39
C ALA A 270 7.81 3.28 -15.53
N VAL A 271 7.27 3.82 -16.63
CA VAL A 271 8.05 4.33 -17.76
C VAL A 271 8.93 5.50 -17.34
N ALA A 272 8.42 6.44 -16.53
CA ALA A 272 9.24 7.53 -16.01
C ALA A 272 10.40 7.02 -15.13
N MET A 273 10.17 6.00 -14.31
CA MET A 273 11.23 5.37 -13.53
C MET A 273 12.23 4.62 -14.40
N MET A 274 11.79 3.93 -15.45
CA MET A 274 12.71 3.23 -16.35
C MET A 274 13.56 4.20 -17.18
N MET A 275 12.95 5.28 -17.70
CA MET A 275 13.55 6.08 -18.77
C MET A 275 14.14 7.42 -18.31
N LEU A 276 13.63 8.00 -17.22
CA LEU A 276 14.01 9.36 -16.78
C LEU A 276 14.78 9.35 -15.47
N LEU A 277 14.35 8.52 -14.52
CA LEU A 277 14.89 8.46 -13.18
C LEU A 277 14.98 6.98 -12.75
N PRO A 278 16.09 6.27 -13.04
CA PRO A 278 16.28 4.83 -12.78
C PRO A 278 16.40 4.53 -11.28
N ILE A 279 15.32 4.82 -10.55
CA ILE A 279 15.23 4.75 -9.10
C ILE A 279 15.39 3.30 -8.63
N GLY A 280 14.76 2.34 -9.32
CA GLY A 280 14.91 0.92 -8.98
C GLY A 280 16.37 0.48 -9.05
N ALA A 281 17.04 0.73 -10.17
CA ALA A 281 18.47 0.47 -10.35
C ALA A 281 19.34 1.15 -9.28
N ALA A 282 19.02 2.39 -8.88
CA ALA A 282 19.73 3.10 -7.82
C ALA A 282 19.56 2.41 -6.45
N PHE A 283 18.34 1.99 -6.09
CA PHE A 283 18.08 1.25 -4.85
C PHE A 283 18.77 -0.11 -4.84
N THR A 284 18.75 -0.82 -5.98
CA THR A 284 19.48 -2.09 -6.17
C THR A 284 20.98 -1.91 -5.94
N ALA A 285 21.59 -0.90 -6.57
CA ALA A 285 23.01 -0.60 -6.39
C ALA A 285 23.35 -0.24 -4.94
N LEU A 286 22.49 0.55 -4.28
CA LEU A 286 22.68 0.93 -2.88
C LEU A 286 22.61 -0.28 -1.93
N ALA A 287 21.73 -1.23 -2.21
CA ALA A 287 21.65 -2.51 -1.50
C ALA A 287 22.89 -3.41 -1.72
N GLY A 288 23.77 -3.06 -2.65
CA GLY A 288 24.98 -3.84 -2.97
C GLY A 288 24.78 -4.84 -4.11
N ASN A 289 23.69 -4.71 -4.86
CA ASN A 289 23.28 -5.65 -5.89
C ASN A 289 23.58 -5.06 -7.26
N SER A 290 23.88 -5.91 -8.23
CA SER A 290 24.06 -5.49 -9.61
C SER A 290 22.71 -5.04 -10.20
N PRO A 291 22.59 -3.78 -10.67
CA PRO A 291 21.38 -3.34 -11.35
C PRO A 291 21.13 -4.16 -12.62
N ILE A 292 19.86 -4.47 -12.89
CA ILE A 292 19.47 -5.16 -14.11
C ILE A 292 19.56 -4.14 -15.25
N ASN A 293 20.61 -4.25 -16.08
CA ASN A 293 20.84 -3.39 -17.24
C ASN A 293 20.90 -4.26 -18.51
N SER A 294 19.78 -4.42 -19.23
CA SER A 294 19.73 -4.91 -20.63
C SER A 294 18.30 -4.79 -21.19
N ALA A 295 17.74 -5.81 -21.88
CA ALA A 295 16.35 -5.83 -22.37
C ALA A 295 15.29 -5.87 -21.24
N ASP A 296 15.75 -5.88 -20.00
CA ASP A 296 14.99 -6.01 -18.76
C ASP A 296 15.18 -4.76 -17.89
N SER A 297 14.17 -4.42 -17.08
CA SER A 297 14.12 -3.16 -16.33
C SER A 297 13.98 -3.39 -14.82
N ASP A 298 14.88 -2.81 -14.04
CA ASP A 298 14.80 -2.79 -12.58
C ASP A 298 13.77 -1.76 -12.10
N VAL A 299 12.49 -2.18 -12.04
CA VAL A 299 11.38 -1.30 -11.67
C VAL A 299 10.84 -1.61 -10.31
N LEU A 300 10.78 -0.57 -9.49
CA LEU A 300 10.17 -0.60 -8.18
C LEU A 300 8.64 -0.42 -8.31
N LEU A 301 7.94 -1.53 -8.57
CA LEU A 301 6.49 -1.57 -8.80
C LEU A 301 5.71 -0.98 -7.62
N SER A 302 6.19 -1.16 -6.40
CA SER A 302 5.66 -0.57 -5.18
C SER A 302 5.64 0.97 -5.22
N LEU A 303 6.71 1.60 -5.69
CA LEU A 303 6.77 3.06 -5.88
C LEU A 303 5.88 3.51 -7.04
N ALA A 304 5.85 2.77 -8.15
CA ALA A 304 4.95 3.06 -9.26
C ALA A 304 3.48 3.00 -8.81
N GLY A 305 3.13 1.99 -8.01
CA GLY A 305 1.83 1.83 -7.37
C GLY A 305 1.50 2.96 -6.39
N LEU A 306 2.47 3.41 -5.59
CA LEU A 306 2.32 4.55 -4.69
C LEU A 306 1.98 5.82 -5.48
N LEU A 307 2.75 6.13 -6.53
CA LEU A 307 2.53 7.30 -7.38
C LEU A 307 1.19 7.22 -8.13
N ALA A 308 0.84 6.05 -8.66
CA ALA A 308 -0.45 5.83 -9.30
C ALA A 308 -1.61 6.00 -8.30
N GLY A 309 -1.45 5.51 -7.07
CA GLY A 309 -2.39 5.73 -5.98
C GLY A 309 -2.57 7.20 -5.62
N LEU A 310 -1.48 7.98 -5.59
CA LEU A 310 -1.52 9.43 -5.41
C LEU A 310 -2.21 10.14 -6.59
N GLY A 311 -1.94 9.71 -7.82
CA GLY A 311 -2.65 10.19 -9.01
C GLY A 311 -4.16 9.92 -8.92
N MET A 312 -4.56 8.72 -8.52
CA MET A 312 -5.97 8.40 -8.28
C MET A 312 -6.56 9.21 -7.13
N ALA A 313 -5.79 9.52 -6.09
CA ALA A 313 -6.22 10.43 -5.03
C ALA A 313 -6.51 11.84 -5.57
N LEU A 314 -5.75 12.35 -6.54
CA LEU A 314 -6.05 13.64 -7.17
C LEU A 314 -7.39 13.64 -7.91
N LEU A 315 -7.86 12.48 -8.38
CA LEU A 315 -9.16 12.34 -9.04
C LEU A 315 -10.30 12.10 -8.05
N LEU A 316 -10.08 11.24 -7.05
CA LEU A 316 -11.14 10.66 -6.23
C LEU A 316 -11.23 11.25 -4.81
N ALA A 317 -10.20 11.96 -4.33
CA ALA A 317 -10.17 12.51 -2.97
C ALA A 317 -10.91 13.85 -2.82
N TRP A 318 -11.86 14.14 -3.71
CA TRP A 318 -12.71 15.33 -3.64
C TRP A 318 -14.10 14.93 -3.11
N PRO A 319 -14.35 14.97 -1.80
CA PRO A 319 -15.70 14.74 -1.29
C PRO A 319 -16.61 15.88 -1.77
N THR A 320 -17.44 15.60 -2.77
CA THR A 320 -18.43 16.55 -3.29
C THR A 320 -19.68 16.53 -2.43
N VAL A 321 -20.05 17.67 -1.83
CA VAL A 321 -21.07 18.62 -2.39
C VAL A 321 -21.16 19.94 -1.59
N ASP A 322 -20.72 20.08 -0.32
CA ASP A 322 -21.14 21.26 0.49
C ASP A 322 -20.11 22.36 0.84
N ASN A 323 -18.83 22.24 0.47
CA ASN A 323 -17.81 23.25 0.85
C ASN A 323 -17.71 24.48 -0.08
N ARG A 324 -18.64 24.67 -1.02
CA ARG A 324 -18.64 25.86 -1.93
C ARG A 324 -19.72 26.90 -1.62
N ARG A 325 -20.47 26.75 -0.52
CA ARG A 325 -21.53 27.71 -0.10
C ARG A 325 -21.39 28.17 1.36
N ARG A 326 -20.17 28.41 1.82
CA ARG A 326 -19.90 29.22 3.01
C ARG A 326 -18.76 30.17 2.72
#